data_AF-A0A961DII7-F1
#
_entry.id   AF-A0A961DII7-F1
#
_cell.length_a   1.000
_cell.length_b   1.000
_cell.length_c   1.000
_cell.angle_alpha   90.00
_cell.angle_beta   90.00
_cell.angle_gamma   90.00
#
_symmetry.space_group_name_H-M   'P 1'
#
loop_
_entity.id
_entity.type
_entity.pdbx_description
1 polymer ?
#
loop_
_entity_poly.entity_id
_entity_poly.type
_entity_poly.pdbx_seq_one_letter_code
_entity_poly.pdbx_strand_id
1 'polypeptide(L)'
;MIERAAQIPSLTSSTVRIADPTSLVGLLPPREQLLWLRRGEGMIGLGTALRLEFSGPDRFRDAAAAWREIAARATVNDEVAVPGSGLIAFGAFTFSARSAESSVLIVPSQVIGRRHGEAWMTHTGVGQPPESPLPAQRTPAPGDPVEFRPGELDPDGYLATVGRALERIERGDVSKVVIARDMIGHLPPNADTAAALSVLAGGYPDCWTFAVDNFLGSSPETLVGVTRGTVTARVLAGSAARGVDAATDQQASVDLATSAKDQDEHQYAVQSVLAALRPHSPGVTASELPFTLRLPNLWHLASDVEGVLADGSSSLDLIGALHPTAAVAGTETEAAIALIE
;
A
#
# COMPACT_ATOMS: atom_id res chain seq x y z
N MET A 1 -24.30 12.82 -10.04
CA MET A 1 -24.22 14.15 -10.69
C MET A 1 -22.78 14.61 -10.52
N ILE A 2 -22.03 14.66 -11.61
CA ILE A 2 -20.63 15.09 -11.61
C ILE A 2 -20.65 16.59 -11.34
N GLU A 3 -20.28 17.01 -10.13
CA GLU A 3 -19.92 18.40 -9.89
C GLU A 3 -18.83 18.77 -10.90
N ARG A 4 -19.02 19.89 -11.59
CA ARG A 4 -18.12 20.44 -12.60
C ARG A 4 -16.67 20.28 -12.13
N ALA A 5 -15.82 19.71 -12.98
CA ALA A 5 -14.39 19.64 -12.77
C ALA A 5 -13.88 21.01 -12.28
N ALA A 6 -13.62 21.12 -10.98
CA ALA A 6 -12.87 22.23 -10.45
C ALA A 6 -11.58 22.28 -11.27
N GLN A 7 -11.29 23.43 -11.88
CA GLN A 7 -10.12 23.57 -12.72
C GLN A 7 -8.89 23.16 -11.91
N ILE A 8 -8.21 22.08 -12.33
CA ILE A 8 -7.07 21.55 -11.60
C ILE A 8 -6.06 22.70 -11.41
N PRO A 9 -5.57 22.98 -10.19
CA PRO A 9 -4.67 24.10 -9.99
C PRO A 9 -3.28 23.80 -10.56
N SER A 10 -2.57 24.85 -10.97
CA SER A 10 -1.14 24.74 -11.29
C SER A 10 -0.35 24.74 -9.97
N LEU A 11 0.35 23.65 -9.67
CA LEU A 11 1.17 23.53 -8.47
C LEU A 11 2.62 23.91 -8.75
N THR A 12 3.28 24.53 -7.79
CA THR A 12 4.74 24.64 -7.74
C THR A 12 5.24 23.79 -6.59
N SER A 13 6.26 22.98 -6.86
CA SER A 13 6.94 22.13 -5.90
C SER A 13 8.41 22.53 -5.87
N SER A 14 8.94 22.87 -4.69
CA SER A 14 10.35 23.22 -4.51
C SER A 14 10.96 22.30 -3.47
N THR A 15 12.03 21.59 -3.83
CA THR A 15 12.75 20.69 -2.93
C THR A 15 14.13 21.22 -2.63
N VAL A 16 14.52 21.16 -1.36
CA VAL A 16 15.87 21.47 -0.85
C VAL A 16 16.41 20.31 -0.01
N ARG A 17 17.74 20.18 0.05
CA ARG A 17 18.42 19.30 0.99
C ARG A 17 18.33 19.86 2.40
N ILE A 18 18.21 18.96 3.37
CA ILE A 18 18.21 19.29 4.79
C ILE A 18 19.18 18.37 5.54
N ALA A 19 19.49 18.72 6.79
CA ALA A 19 20.12 17.76 7.71
C ALA A 19 19.16 16.59 8.00
N ASP A 20 19.71 15.39 8.24
CA ASP A 20 18.89 14.21 8.57
C ASP A 20 18.02 14.50 9.81
N PRO A 21 16.69 14.39 9.71
CA PRO A 21 15.79 14.64 10.82
C PRO A 21 15.90 13.61 11.95
N THR A 22 16.71 12.54 11.82
CA THR A 22 16.86 11.41 12.74
C THR A 22 15.64 10.48 12.77
N SER A 23 14.44 11.02 13.00
CA SER A 23 13.18 10.27 13.01
C SER A 23 12.12 10.96 12.15
N LEU A 24 11.61 10.27 11.12
CA LEU A 24 10.46 10.74 10.34
C LEU A 24 9.15 10.60 11.12
N VAL A 25 8.98 9.53 11.89
CA VAL A 25 7.77 9.33 12.72
C VAL A 25 7.68 10.41 13.81
N GLY A 26 8.81 10.85 14.34
CA GLY A 26 8.86 11.92 15.34
C GLY A 26 8.49 13.31 14.81
N LEU A 27 8.32 13.46 13.50
CA LEU A 27 7.84 14.70 12.87
C LEU A 27 6.33 14.66 12.54
N LEU A 28 5.67 13.51 12.71
CA LEU A 28 4.25 13.36 12.37
C LEU A 28 3.35 14.04 13.40
N PRO A 29 2.26 14.70 12.97
CA PRO A 29 1.21 15.16 13.86
C PRO A 29 0.48 13.99 14.56
N PRO A 30 -0.26 14.24 15.65
CA PRO A 30 -1.01 13.19 16.37
C PRO A 30 -2.05 12.46 15.53
N ARG A 31 -2.55 13.09 14.46
CA ARG A 31 -3.60 12.58 13.54
C ARG A 31 -3.34 13.07 12.12
N GLU A 32 -4.14 12.57 11.17
CA GLU A 32 -4.07 12.96 9.76
C GLU A 32 -2.67 12.72 9.16
N GLN A 33 -2.08 11.58 9.53
CA GLN A 33 -0.72 11.25 9.08
C GLN A 33 -0.71 10.88 7.60
N LEU A 34 0.31 11.38 6.91
CA LEU A 34 0.78 10.87 5.64
C LEU A 34 2.18 10.28 5.85
N LEU A 35 2.32 8.98 5.71
CA LEU A 35 3.58 8.25 5.94
C LEU A 35 3.74 7.15 4.90
N TRP A 36 4.97 7.00 4.41
CA TRP A 36 5.40 5.85 3.62
C TRP A 36 6.84 5.52 3.99
N LEU A 37 7.07 4.43 4.74
CA LEU A 37 8.35 4.13 5.38
C LEU A 37 8.70 2.64 5.29
N ARG A 38 9.96 2.32 5.04
CA ARG A 38 10.51 0.96 5.14
C ARG A 38 11.97 1.01 5.57
N ARG A 39 12.35 0.18 6.55
CA ARG A 39 13.71 0.19 7.15
C ARG A 39 14.19 1.58 7.58
N GLY A 40 13.25 2.42 8.04
CA GLY A 40 13.52 3.79 8.42
C GLY A 40 13.72 4.77 7.26
N GLU A 41 13.72 4.35 6.00
CA GLU A 41 13.77 5.22 4.82
C GLU A 41 12.38 5.45 4.24
N GLY A 42 12.17 6.59 3.58
CA GLY A 42 10.89 6.96 3.01
C GLY A 42 10.56 8.43 3.25
N MET A 43 9.29 8.73 3.46
CA MET A 43 8.80 10.10 3.55
C MET A 43 7.54 10.25 4.40
N ILE A 44 7.34 11.46 4.91
CA ILE A 44 6.10 11.92 5.51
C ILE A 44 5.54 13.11 4.73
N GLY A 45 4.22 13.27 4.77
CA GLY A 45 3.52 14.46 4.27
C GLY A 45 2.92 15.25 5.43
N LEU A 46 2.95 16.57 5.32
CA LEU A 46 2.40 17.51 6.30
C LEU A 46 1.54 18.55 5.59
N GLY A 47 0.36 18.81 6.18
CA GLY A 47 -0.67 19.65 5.58
C GLY A 47 -1.17 19.09 4.25
N THR A 48 -2.04 19.84 3.58
CA THR A 48 -2.62 19.45 2.29
C THR A 48 -2.61 20.65 1.34
N ALA A 49 -1.94 20.49 0.20
CA ALA A 49 -1.97 21.45 -0.91
C ALA A 49 -3.10 21.14 -1.90
N LEU A 50 -3.39 19.85 -2.12
CA LEU A 50 -4.47 19.39 -2.98
C LEU A 50 -4.96 18.04 -2.49
N ARG A 51 -6.28 17.85 -2.47
CA ARG A 51 -6.94 16.56 -2.24
C ARG A 51 -7.91 16.30 -3.38
N LEU A 52 -7.89 15.08 -3.88
CA LEU A 52 -8.80 14.58 -4.91
C LEU A 52 -9.45 13.31 -4.40
N GLU A 53 -10.72 13.14 -4.75
CA GLU A 53 -11.52 11.98 -4.36
C GLU A 53 -12.11 11.31 -5.59
N PHE A 54 -12.12 9.98 -5.59
CA PHE A 54 -12.51 9.13 -6.71
C PHE A 54 -13.37 7.98 -6.21
N SER A 55 -14.42 7.65 -6.94
CA SER A 55 -15.35 6.57 -6.60
C SER A 55 -15.82 5.84 -7.85
N GLY A 56 -16.46 4.68 -7.65
CA GLY A 56 -16.99 3.88 -8.75
C GLY A 56 -15.95 3.01 -9.47
N PRO A 57 -16.35 2.38 -10.59
CA PRO A 57 -15.52 1.42 -11.32
C PRO A 57 -14.31 2.07 -11.98
N ASP A 58 -14.41 3.36 -12.33
CA ASP A 58 -13.40 4.08 -13.09
C ASP A 58 -12.36 4.83 -12.23
N ARG A 59 -12.46 4.71 -10.90
CA ARG A 59 -11.67 5.49 -9.93
C ARG A 59 -10.16 5.49 -10.18
N PHE A 60 -9.58 4.36 -10.58
CA PHE A 60 -8.14 4.26 -10.88
C PHE A 60 -7.76 5.01 -12.16
N ARG A 61 -8.58 4.85 -13.22
CA ARG A 61 -8.38 5.55 -14.50
C ARG A 61 -8.49 7.05 -14.30
N ASP A 62 -9.52 7.49 -13.57
CA ASP A 62 -9.77 8.91 -13.33
C ASP A 62 -8.67 9.51 -12.44
N ALA A 63 -8.18 8.78 -11.44
CA ALA A 63 -7.02 9.19 -10.63
C ALA A 63 -5.72 9.28 -11.46
N ALA A 64 -5.45 8.31 -12.32
CA ALA A 64 -4.28 8.32 -13.21
C ALA A 64 -4.34 9.48 -14.22
N ALA A 65 -5.53 9.80 -14.76
CA ALA A 65 -5.73 10.94 -15.64
C ALA A 65 -5.51 12.27 -14.90
N ALA A 66 -6.12 12.44 -13.72
CA ALA A 66 -5.97 13.64 -12.91
C ALA A 66 -4.51 13.87 -12.50
N TRP A 67 -3.81 12.81 -12.04
CA TRP A 67 -2.41 12.92 -11.66
C TRP A 67 -1.49 13.30 -12.82
N ARG A 68 -1.71 12.73 -14.01
CA ARG A 68 -0.97 13.12 -15.23
C ARG A 68 -1.18 14.59 -15.59
N GLU A 69 -2.41 15.09 -15.50
CA GLU A 69 -2.69 16.51 -15.76
C GLU A 69 -1.98 17.42 -14.75
N ILE A 70 -2.02 17.07 -13.47
CA ILE A 70 -1.34 17.81 -12.38
C ILE A 70 0.16 17.85 -12.63
N ALA A 71 0.77 16.68 -12.86
CA ALA A 71 2.21 16.56 -13.09
C ALA A 71 2.65 17.34 -14.33
N ALA A 72 1.87 17.31 -15.42
CA ALA A 72 2.18 18.03 -16.66
C ALA A 72 2.12 19.55 -16.52
N ARG A 73 1.32 20.07 -15.58
CA ARG A 73 1.13 21.51 -15.35
C ARG A 73 1.96 22.04 -14.19
N ALA A 74 2.55 21.17 -13.38
CA ALA A 74 3.32 21.57 -12.23
C ALA A 74 4.69 22.15 -12.62
N THR A 75 5.13 23.15 -11.87
CA THR A 75 6.53 23.61 -11.90
C THR A 75 7.28 22.88 -10.79
N VAL A 76 8.27 22.06 -11.13
CA VAL A 76 9.04 21.26 -10.16
C VAL A 76 10.50 21.72 -10.16
N ASN A 77 10.93 22.30 -9.05
CA ASN A 77 12.32 22.66 -8.79
C ASN A 77 12.87 21.69 -7.75
N ASP A 78 13.60 20.66 -8.18
CA ASP A 78 14.10 19.61 -7.27
C ASP A 78 15.62 19.46 -7.40
N GLU A 79 16.36 20.00 -6.41
CA GLU A 79 17.82 19.92 -6.37
C GLU A 79 18.35 18.56 -5.90
N VAL A 80 17.49 17.72 -5.34
CA VAL A 80 17.84 16.44 -4.71
C VAL A 80 17.71 15.32 -5.73
N ALA A 81 16.64 15.33 -6.52
CA ALA A 81 16.40 14.44 -7.67
C ALA A 81 16.51 12.94 -7.32
N VAL A 82 15.99 12.54 -6.17
CA VAL A 82 15.90 11.15 -5.71
C VAL A 82 14.45 10.66 -5.71
N PRO A 83 14.16 9.36 -5.84
CA PRO A 83 12.77 8.92 -5.84
C PRO A 83 12.13 9.19 -4.46
N GLY A 84 11.09 10.04 -4.45
CA GLY A 84 10.43 10.58 -3.26
C GLY A 84 10.64 12.09 -3.04
N SER A 85 11.53 12.74 -3.80
CA SER A 85 11.64 14.20 -3.87
C SER A 85 10.78 14.80 -4.98
N GLY A 86 10.63 16.14 -4.99
CA GLY A 86 9.76 16.84 -5.93
C GLY A 86 8.27 16.66 -5.61
N LEU A 87 7.45 16.72 -6.66
CA LEU A 87 5.99 16.64 -6.55
C LEU A 87 5.54 15.21 -6.23
N ILE A 88 4.90 15.03 -5.07
CA ILE A 88 4.45 13.74 -4.56
C ILE A 88 2.97 13.79 -4.17
N ALA A 89 2.26 12.69 -4.39
CA ALA A 89 0.95 12.43 -3.81
C ALA A 89 0.97 11.12 -3.02
N PHE A 90 0.24 11.10 -1.90
CA PHE A 90 -0.11 9.90 -1.16
C PHE A 90 -1.49 9.43 -1.61
N GLY A 91 -1.66 8.13 -1.84
CA GLY A 91 -2.92 7.57 -2.32
C GLY A 91 -3.44 6.44 -1.43
N ALA A 92 -4.76 6.41 -1.21
CA ALA A 92 -5.48 5.29 -0.63
C ALA A 92 -6.66 4.95 -1.52
N PHE A 93 -6.80 3.68 -1.90
CA PHE A 93 -7.82 3.25 -2.85
C PHE A 93 -8.70 2.16 -2.25
N THR A 94 -10.00 2.28 -2.48
CA THR A 94 -10.99 1.34 -1.97
C THR A 94 -10.93 0.00 -2.68
N PHE A 95 -11.16 -1.08 -1.93
CA PHE A 95 -11.20 -2.43 -2.48
C PHE A 95 -12.32 -2.58 -3.52
N SER A 96 -13.55 -2.27 -3.14
CA SER A 96 -14.73 -2.37 -4.02
C SER A 96 -15.04 -1.03 -4.71
N ALA A 97 -15.46 -1.12 -5.98
CA ALA A 97 -16.03 0.00 -6.73
C ALA A 97 -17.36 0.52 -6.13
N ARG A 98 -18.04 -0.30 -5.31
CA ARG A 98 -19.30 0.01 -4.63
C ARG A 98 -19.10 0.50 -3.20
N SER A 99 -17.86 0.73 -2.77
CA SER A 99 -17.57 1.23 -1.43
C SER A 99 -18.28 2.57 -1.17
N ALA A 100 -18.76 2.76 0.07
CA ALA A 100 -19.29 4.03 0.53
C ALA A 100 -18.18 5.07 0.79
N GLU A 101 -16.94 4.60 1.00
CA GLU A 101 -15.76 5.44 1.14
C GLU A 101 -15.20 5.85 -0.23
N SER A 102 -14.44 6.94 -0.26
CA SER A 102 -13.77 7.42 -1.47
C SER A 102 -12.32 6.95 -1.53
N SER A 103 -11.83 6.67 -2.74
CA SER A 103 -10.40 6.61 -3.01
C SER A 103 -9.83 8.02 -3.12
N VAL A 104 -8.60 8.24 -2.70
CA VAL A 104 -8.04 9.59 -2.56
C VAL A 104 -6.62 9.69 -3.11
N LEU A 105 -6.30 10.88 -3.61
CA LEU A 105 -4.93 11.34 -3.80
C LEU A 105 -4.73 12.64 -3.02
N ILE A 106 -3.71 12.68 -2.18
CA ILE A 106 -3.39 13.82 -1.30
C ILE A 106 -1.99 14.29 -1.62
N VAL A 107 -1.88 15.51 -2.15
CA VAL A 107 -0.62 16.23 -2.31
C VAL A 107 -0.40 17.03 -1.03
N PRO A 108 0.59 16.68 -0.19
CA PRO A 108 0.88 17.44 1.01
C PRO A 108 1.49 18.80 0.65
N SER A 109 1.29 19.78 1.52
CA SER A 109 1.96 21.09 1.38
C SER A 109 3.44 21.03 1.72
N GLN A 110 3.87 20.04 2.50
CA GLN A 110 5.25 19.80 2.83
C GLN A 110 5.54 18.29 2.84
N VAL A 111 6.63 17.86 2.19
CA VAL A 111 7.16 16.50 2.27
C VAL A 111 8.50 16.55 2.98
N ILE A 112 8.73 15.64 3.92
CA ILE A 112 10.05 15.44 4.52
C ILE A 112 10.43 13.99 4.30
N GLY A 113 11.55 13.77 3.62
CA GLY A 113 11.98 12.44 3.23
C GLY A 113 13.45 12.19 3.50
N ARG A 114 13.80 10.92 3.58
CA ARG A 114 15.18 10.47 3.59
C ARG A 114 15.34 9.14 2.88
N ARG A 115 16.47 8.97 2.19
CA ARG A 115 16.80 7.75 1.45
C ARG A 115 18.29 7.72 1.12
N HIS A 116 18.93 6.58 1.36
CA HIS A 116 20.33 6.32 1.02
C HIS A 116 21.30 7.42 1.48
N GLY A 117 21.06 7.98 2.67
CA GLY A 117 21.89 9.05 3.25
C GLY A 117 21.54 10.49 2.81
N GLU A 118 20.63 10.66 1.85
CA GLU A 118 20.07 11.98 1.51
C GLU A 118 18.83 12.26 2.36
N ALA A 119 18.67 13.50 2.81
CA ALA A 119 17.46 13.99 3.45
C ALA A 119 17.00 15.29 2.75
N TRP A 120 15.69 15.41 2.54
CA TRP A 120 15.12 16.53 1.80
C TRP A 120 13.82 17.03 2.43
N MET A 121 13.51 18.26 2.08
CA MET A 121 12.22 18.87 2.31
C MET A 121 11.69 19.42 1.00
N THR A 122 10.44 19.11 0.69
CA THR A 122 9.69 19.71 -0.42
C THR A 122 8.58 20.57 0.12
N HIS A 123 8.38 21.78 -0.43
CA HIS A 123 7.17 22.57 -0.25
C HIS A 123 6.36 22.60 -1.55
N THR A 124 5.06 22.40 -1.45
CA THR A 124 4.14 22.34 -2.59
C THR A 124 2.91 23.23 -2.36
N GLY A 125 2.49 23.98 -3.38
CA GLY A 125 1.33 24.86 -3.29
C GLY A 125 0.95 25.50 -4.62
N VAL A 126 -0.15 26.25 -4.62
CA VAL A 126 -0.58 27.06 -5.77
C VAL A 126 0.23 28.35 -5.82
N GLY A 127 0.87 28.65 -6.95
CA GLY A 127 1.79 29.80 -7.04
C GLY A 127 3.14 29.49 -6.39
N GLN A 128 3.71 30.41 -5.61
CA GLN A 128 4.93 30.16 -4.84
C GLN A 128 4.54 29.58 -3.47
N PRO A 129 4.87 28.32 -3.14
CA PRO A 129 4.56 27.78 -1.83
C PRO A 129 5.33 28.53 -0.74
N PRO A 130 4.70 28.83 0.41
CA PRO A 130 5.41 29.42 1.53
C PRO A 130 6.41 28.41 2.08
N GLU A 131 7.65 28.87 2.29
CA GLU A 131 8.64 28.09 3.04
C GLU A 131 8.20 28.01 4.51
N SER A 132 8.16 26.79 5.04
CA SER A 132 7.94 26.50 6.45
C SER A 132 9.12 25.74 7.03
N PRO A 133 9.48 25.99 8.32
CA PRO A 133 10.59 25.29 8.95
C PRO A 133 10.29 23.80 9.14
N LEU A 134 11.34 23.02 9.45
CA LEU A 134 11.19 21.67 9.96
C LEU A 134 10.33 21.68 11.24
N PRO A 135 9.31 20.81 11.36
CA PRO A 135 8.60 20.63 12.62
C PRO A 135 9.55 20.18 13.74
N ALA A 136 9.18 20.48 14.98
CA ALA A 136 9.90 19.98 16.13
C ALA A 136 9.76 18.46 16.26
N GLN A 137 10.85 17.79 16.62
CA GLN A 137 10.82 16.38 17.00
C GLN A 137 9.94 16.18 18.23
N ARG A 138 9.10 15.15 18.19
CA ARG A 138 8.31 14.70 19.33
C ARG A 138 8.37 13.18 19.47
N THR A 139 8.10 12.71 20.67
CA THR A 139 7.82 11.30 20.92
C THR A 139 6.31 11.11 20.84
N PRO A 140 5.78 10.27 19.92
CA PRO A 140 4.36 9.94 19.89
C PRO A 140 3.88 9.45 21.26
N ALA A 141 2.76 9.99 21.74
CA ALA A 141 2.23 9.63 23.05
C ALA A 141 1.71 8.18 23.02
N PRO A 142 2.10 7.30 23.94
CA PRO A 142 1.56 5.95 24.00
C PRO A 142 0.04 6.01 24.24
N GLY A 143 -0.71 5.17 23.55
CA GLY A 143 -2.15 5.01 23.74
C GLY A 143 -2.47 4.01 24.86
N ASP A 144 -3.68 4.13 25.42
CA ASP A 144 -4.23 3.10 26.29
C ASP A 144 -4.50 1.80 25.51
N PRO A 145 -4.46 0.63 26.17
CA PRO A 145 -4.87 -0.62 25.56
C PRO A 145 -6.29 -0.53 24.97
N VAL A 146 -6.44 -0.98 23.73
CA VAL A 146 -7.74 -1.04 23.04
C VAL A 146 -8.30 -2.46 23.14
N GLU A 147 -9.52 -2.57 23.66
CA GLU A 147 -10.27 -3.83 23.58
C GLU A 147 -10.88 -3.97 22.18
N PHE A 148 -10.56 -5.06 21.49
CA PHE A 148 -11.17 -5.39 20.20
C PHE A 148 -12.38 -6.30 20.38
N ARG A 149 -13.45 -5.99 19.64
CA ARG A 149 -14.67 -6.79 19.56
C ARG A 149 -14.91 -7.23 18.11
N PRO A 150 -15.66 -8.33 17.87
CA PRO A 150 -16.09 -8.67 16.51
C PRO A 150 -16.82 -7.50 15.86
N GLY A 151 -16.58 -7.31 14.57
CA GLY A 151 -17.26 -6.28 13.77
C GLY A 151 -18.54 -6.79 13.13
N GLU A 152 -18.63 -6.72 11.80
CA GLU A 152 -19.81 -7.13 11.04
C GLU A 152 -20.09 -8.64 11.18
N LEU A 153 -19.03 -9.44 11.14
CA LEU A 153 -19.12 -10.89 11.34
C LEU A 153 -18.58 -11.28 12.72
N ASP A 154 -19.42 -11.97 13.49
CA ASP A 154 -18.97 -12.70 14.66
C ASP A 154 -18.23 -14.00 14.25
N PRO A 155 -17.60 -14.72 15.20
CA PRO A 155 -16.85 -15.93 14.88
C PRO A 155 -17.68 -17.01 14.18
N ASP A 156 -18.94 -17.21 14.57
CA ASP A 156 -19.81 -18.24 14.01
C ASP A 156 -20.28 -17.87 12.59
N GLY A 157 -20.63 -16.60 12.38
CA GLY A 157 -20.96 -16.03 11.07
C GLY A 157 -19.79 -16.13 10.09
N TYR A 158 -18.56 -15.87 10.54
CA TYR A 158 -17.36 -16.07 9.74
C TYR A 158 -17.20 -17.54 9.32
N LEU A 159 -17.35 -18.49 10.24
CA LEU A 159 -17.26 -19.93 9.94
C LEU A 159 -18.35 -20.37 8.95
N ALA A 160 -19.58 -19.86 9.11
CA ALA A 160 -20.66 -20.14 8.17
C ALA A 160 -20.35 -19.59 6.76
N THR A 161 -19.74 -18.41 6.65
CA THR A 161 -19.29 -17.84 5.38
C THR A 161 -18.19 -18.67 4.73
N VAL A 162 -17.21 -19.14 5.52
CA VAL A 162 -16.18 -20.07 5.03
C VAL A 162 -16.80 -21.37 4.52
N GLY A 163 -17.79 -21.93 5.22
CA GLY A 163 -18.53 -23.12 4.78
C GLY A 163 -19.18 -22.94 3.41
N ARG A 164 -19.88 -21.81 3.20
CA ARG A 164 -20.49 -21.48 1.89
C ARG A 164 -19.44 -21.30 0.79
N ALA A 165 -18.29 -20.70 1.11
CA ALA A 165 -17.19 -20.55 0.16
C ALA A 165 -16.61 -21.92 -0.27
N LEU A 166 -16.48 -22.87 0.66
CA LEU A 166 -16.04 -24.23 0.36
C LEU A 166 -17.03 -24.96 -0.55
N GLU A 167 -18.33 -24.87 -0.30
CA GLU A 167 -19.37 -25.44 -1.17
C GLU A 167 -19.29 -24.90 -2.61
N ARG A 168 -18.96 -23.61 -2.78
CA ARG A 168 -18.76 -22.99 -4.09
C ARG A 168 -17.51 -23.51 -4.80
N ILE A 169 -16.43 -23.74 -4.06
CA ILE A 169 -15.20 -24.34 -4.59
C ILE A 169 -15.46 -25.78 -5.05
N GLU A 170 -16.15 -26.59 -4.24
CA GLU A 170 -16.48 -27.99 -4.58
C GLU A 170 -17.34 -28.10 -5.84
N ARG A 171 -18.22 -27.12 -6.08
CA ARG A 171 -19.05 -27.02 -7.29
C ARG A 171 -18.28 -26.55 -8.52
N GLY A 172 -17.05 -26.06 -8.35
CA GLY A 172 -16.24 -25.48 -9.41
C GLY A 172 -16.66 -24.06 -9.81
N ASP A 173 -17.46 -23.36 -8.99
CA ASP A 173 -17.87 -21.97 -9.26
C ASP A 173 -16.67 -21.01 -9.14
N VAL A 174 -15.70 -21.34 -8.29
CA VAL A 174 -14.46 -20.59 -8.04
C VAL A 174 -13.37 -21.57 -7.59
N SER A 175 -12.09 -21.32 -7.91
CA SER A 175 -10.96 -22.14 -7.45
C SER A 175 -10.40 -21.69 -6.10
N LYS A 176 -10.47 -20.38 -5.80
CA LYS A 176 -10.02 -19.76 -4.55
C LYS A 176 -10.86 -18.53 -4.26
N VAL A 177 -11.23 -18.30 -3.00
CA VAL A 177 -11.81 -17.03 -2.53
C VAL A 177 -11.22 -16.67 -1.17
N VAL A 178 -10.93 -15.40 -0.97
CA VAL A 178 -10.39 -14.86 0.29
C VAL A 178 -11.53 -14.19 1.06
N ILE A 179 -11.78 -14.69 2.26
CA ILE A 179 -12.80 -14.14 3.16
C ILE A 179 -12.11 -13.42 4.31
N ALA A 180 -12.40 -12.14 4.47
CA ALA A 180 -11.92 -11.33 5.58
C ALA A 180 -12.97 -11.22 6.68
N ARG A 181 -12.52 -10.84 7.88
CA ARG A 181 -13.38 -10.37 8.98
C ARG A 181 -12.73 -9.17 9.63
N ASP A 182 -13.54 -8.28 10.15
CA ASP A 182 -13.09 -7.10 10.88
C ASP A 182 -13.15 -7.31 12.40
N MET A 183 -12.35 -6.52 13.11
CA MET A 183 -12.40 -6.38 14.55
C MET A 183 -12.40 -4.89 14.87
N ILE A 184 -13.31 -4.46 15.74
CA ILE A 184 -13.57 -3.06 16.04
C ILE A 184 -13.03 -2.74 17.44
N GLY A 185 -12.29 -1.64 17.54
CA GLY A 185 -11.83 -1.05 18.80
C GLY A 185 -12.00 0.47 18.76
N HIS A 186 -12.21 1.09 19.92
CA HIS A 186 -12.45 2.53 20.01
C HIS A 186 -11.25 3.25 20.60
N LEU A 187 -10.74 4.24 19.87
CA LEU A 187 -9.72 5.17 20.35
C LEU A 187 -10.37 6.44 20.90
N PRO A 188 -9.82 7.05 21.96
CA PRO A 188 -10.31 8.34 22.44
C PRO A 188 -10.08 9.44 21.38
N PRO A 189 -10.89 10.53 21.35
CA PRO A 189 -10.78 11.60 20.36
C PRO A 189 -9.44 12.36 20.34
N ASN A 190 -8.59 12.20 21.33
CA ASN A 190 -7.25 12.78 21.42
C ASN A 190 -6.13 11.75 21.27
N ALA A 191 -6.45 10.50 20.88
CA ALA A 191 -5.44 9.47 20.64
C ALA A 191 -4.43 9.92 19.58
N ASP A 192 -3.16 9.65 19.86
CA ASP A 192 -2.02 9.87 18.97
C ASP A 192 -1.78 8.61 18.13
N THR A 193 -2.31 8.59 16.91
CA THR A 193 -2.19 7.42 16.03
C THR A 193 -0.78 7.24 15.48
N ALA A 194 0.12 8.23 15.62
CA ALA A 194 1.52 8.08 15.25
C ALA A 194 2.25 7.09 16.17
N ALA A 195 1.75 6.82 17.37
CA ALA A 195 2.31 5.79 18.25
C ALA A 195 2.18 4.39 17.64
N ALA A 196 1.04 4.09 17.00
CA ALA A 196 0.85 2.83 16.28
C ALA A 196 1.83 2.71 15.11
N LEU A 197 2.05 3.80 14.36
CA LEU A 197 3.04 3.84 13.26
C LEU A 197 4.46 3.59 13.77
N SER A 198 4.83 4.15 14.92
CA SER A 198 6.14 3.89 15.56
C SER A 198 6.32 2.41 15.91
N VAL A 199 5.29 1.78 16.48
CA VAL A 199 5.30 0.35 16.84
C VAL A 199 5.39 -0.51 15.57
N LEU A 200 4.60 -0.19 14.54
CA LEU A 200 4.60 -0.92 13.28
C LEU A 200 5.94 -0.82 12.53
N ALA A 201 6.51 0.38 12.43
CA ALA A 201 7.79 0.60 11.76
C ALA A 201 8.96 -0.09 12.48
N GLY A 202 8.94 -0.11 13.82
CA GLY A 202 9.96 -0.79 14.62
C GLY A 202 9.78 -2.32 14.66
N GLY A 203 8.54 -2.79 14.73
CA GLY A 203 8.21 -4.21 14.83
C GLY A 203 8.36 -4.96 13.51
N TYR A 204 8.11 -4.28 12.38
CA TYR A 204 8.10 -4.87 11.03
C TYR A 204 9.01 -4.09 10.06
N PRO A 205 10.33 -4.04 10.30
CA PRO A 205 11.25 -3.18 9.55
C PRO A 205 11.32 -3.50 8.05
N ASP A 206 11.04 -4.75 7.66
CA ASP A 206 11.06 -5.20 6.25
C ASP A 206 9.76 -4.94 5.49
N CYS A 207 8.73 -4.45 6.19
CA CYS A 207 7.44 -4.05 5.62
C CYS A 207 7.42 -2.55 5.28
N TRP A 208 6.53 -2.17 4.37
CA TRP A 208 6.12 -0.79 4.17
C TRP A 208 5.11 -0.41 5.24
N THR A 209 5.51 0.45 6.18
CA THR A 209 4.61 1.12 7.11
C THR A 209 4.03 2.35 6.44
N PHE A 210 2.71 2.46 6.41
CA PHE A 210 2.00 3.53 5.72
C PHE A 210 0.90 4.14 6.57
N ALA A 211 0.58 5.39 6.28
CA ALA A 211 -0.62 6.08 6.75
C ALA A 211 -1.09 7.04 5.66
N VAL A 212 -2.34 6.93 5.25
CA VAL A 212 -3.00 7.85 4.30
C VAL A 212 -4.48 7.89 4.65
N ASP A 213 -5.04 9.07 4.87
CA ASP A 213 -6.48 9.27 5.08
C ASP A 213 -7.10 8.40 6.20
N ASN A 214 -6.43 8.36 7.36
CA ASN A 214 -6.77 7.51 8.52
C ASN A 214 -6.66 6.00 8.27
N PHE A 215 -6.28 5.55 7.07
CA PHE A 215 -5.91 4.18 6.78
C PHE A 215 -4.41 3.98 7.03
N LEU A 216 -4.07 3.07 7.95
CA LEU A 216 -2.68 2.79 8.31
C LEU A 216 -2.42 1.29 8.39
N GLY A 217 -1.17 0.91 8.19
CA GLY A 217 -0.77 -0.49 8.25
C GLY A 217 0.73 -0.70 8.04
N SER A 218 1.16 -1.96 8.08
CA SER A 218 2.52 -2.37 7.76
C SER A 218 2.46 -3.63 6.89
N SER A 219 2.68 -3.46 5.59
CA SER A 219 2.54 -4.53 4.60
C SER A 219 3.89 -5.00 4.06
N PRO A 220 4.14 -6.33 4.03
CA PRO A 220 5.30 -6.90 3.35
C PRO A 220 5.13 -6.96 1.82
N GLU A 221 3.89 -6.84 1.34
CA GLU A 221 3.54 -6.98 -0.07
C GLU A 221 3.60 -5.62 -0.78
N THR A 222 4.30 -5.58 -1.92
CA THR A 222 4.32 -4.42 -2.82
C THR A 222 3.53 -4.79 -4.07
N LEU A 223 2.33 -4.22 -4.21
CA LEU A 223 1.45 -4.48 -5.34
C LEU A 223 2.14 -4.19 -6.67
N VAL A 224 2.65 -2.97 -6.83
CA VAL A 224 3.43 -2.55 -8.00
C VAL A 224 4.24 -1.29 -7.69
N GLY A 225 5.45 -1.22 -8.24
CA GLY A 225 6.32 -0.05 -8.27
C GLY A 225 6.72 0.25 -9.70
N VAL A 226 6.78 1.53 -10.06
CA VAL A 226 7.31 1.99 -11.35
C VAL A 226 8.40 3.00 -11.11
N THR A 227 9.58 2.76 -11.68
CA THR A 227 10.70 3.70 -11.62
C THR A 227 11.36 3.77 -12.99
N ARG A 228 11.31 4.95 -13.61
CA ARG A 228 11.99 5.21 -14.91
C ARG A 228 11.67 4.16 -15.99
N GLY A 229 10.41 3.74 -16.07
CA GLY A 229 9.94 2.73 -17.03
C GLY A 229 10.15 1.27 -16.61
N THR A 230 10.85 1.01 -15.50
CA THR A 230 10.94 -0.33 -14.91
C THR A 230 9.76 -0.57 -13.99
N VAL A 231 9.05 -1.68 -14.19
CA VAL A 231 7.99 -2.16 -13.30
C VAL A 231 8.55 -3.24 -12.38
N THR A 232 8.21 -3.17 -11.10
CA THR A 232 8.48 -4.22 -10.13
C THR A 232 7.22 -4.53 -9.33
N ALA A 233 7.04 -5.77 -8.92
CA ALA A 233 5.99 -6.20 -8.00
C ALA A 233 6.52 -7.36 -7.16
N ARG A 234 5.84 -7.64 -6.04
CA ARG A 234 6.18 -8.78 -5.21
C ARG A 234 4.91 -9.51 -4.82
N VAL A 235 4.81 -10.77 -5.23
CA VAL A 235 3.66 -11.64 -4.95
C VAL A 235 3.91 -12.38 -3.65
N LEU A 236 2.96 -12.30 -2.71
CA LEU A 236 2.94 -13.08 -1.47
C LEU A 236 1.68 -13.94 -1.44
N ALA A 237 1.86 -15.26 -1.35
CA ALA A 237 0.75 -16.22 -1.22
C ALA A 237 1.29 -17.52 -0.65
N GLY A 238 0.56 -18.17 0.25
CA GLY A 238 1.09 -19.23 1.11
C GLY A 238 1.74 -18.67 2.37
N SER A 239 1.37 -19.22 3.53
CA SER A 239 1.79 -18.71 4.84
C SER A 239 1.96 -19.82 5.87
N ALA A 240 2.96 -19.67 6.73
CA ALA A 240 3.14 -20.52 7.90
C ALA A 240 3.41 -19.67 9.15
N ALA A 241 2.97 -20.17 10.31
CA ALA A 241 3.34 -19.57 11.58
C ALA A 241 4.85 -19.71 11.84
N ARG A 242 5.41 -18.80 12.63
CA ARG A 242 6.79 -18.93 13.13
C ARG A 242 6.87 -20.08 14.13
N GLY A 243 8.03 -20.74 14.16
CA GLY A 243 8.31 -21.76 15.17
C GLY A 243 8.51 -21.15 16.56
N VAL A 244 8.32 -21.97 17.60
CA VAL A 244 8.55 -21.57 19.00
C VAL A 244 10.03 -21.50 19.35
N ASP A 245 10.88 -22.13 18.54
CA ASP A 245 12.34 -22.11 18.63
C ASP A 245 12.98 -22.12 17.23
N ALA A 246 14.30 -21.99 17.16
CA ALA A 246 15.02 -21.90 15.88
C ALA A 246 14.86 -23.14 14.99
N ALA A 247 14.80 -24.34 15.57
CA ALA A 247 14.71 -25.58 14.81
C ALA A 247 13.31 -25.74 14.19
N THR A 248 12.26 -25.53 15.00
CA THR A 248 10.87 -25.55 14.53
C THR A 248 10.58 -24.41 13.57
N ASP A 249 11.23 -23.25 13.72
CA ASP A 249 11.06 -22.12 12.80
C ASP A 249 11.67 -22.37 11.43
N GLN A 250 12.85 -23.01 11.40
CA GLN A 250 13.46 -23.46 10.15
C GLN A 250 12.61 -24.56 9.50
N GLN A 251 12.08 -25.50 10.28
CA GLN A 251 11.21 -26.56 9.75
C GLN A 251 9.92 -25.96 9.16
N ALA A 252 9.28 -25.00 9.82
CA ALA A 252 8.09 -24.32 9.29
C ALA A 252 8.37 -23.63 7.95
N SER A 253 9.55 -23.04 7.77
CA SER A 253 9.97 -22.49 6.48
C SER A 253 10.14 -23.58 5.42
N VAL A 254 10.73 -24.73 5.76
CA VAL A 254 10.93 -25.84 4.82
C VAL A 254 9.60 -26.48 4.42
N ASP A 255 8.71 -26.70 5.39
CA ASP A 255 7.38 -27.25 5.16
C ASP A 255 6.57 -26.34 4.24
N LEU A 256 6.60 -25.02 4.48
CA LEU A 256 5.96 -24.04 3.60
C LEU A 256 6.56 -24.09 2.19
N ALA A 257 7.88 -24.13 2.07
CA ALA A 257 8.58 -24.17 0.78
C ALA A 257 8.30 -25.45 -0.02
N THR A 258 7.91 -26.54 0.62
CA THR A 258 7.71 -27.85 0.00
C THR A 258 6.25 -28.30 -0.05
N SER A 259 5.34 -27.52 0.53
CA SER A 259 3.89 -27.76 0.51
C SER A 259 3.34 -27.58 -0.91
N ALA A 260 2.88 -28.68 -1.51
CA ALA A 260 2.25 -28.66 -2.84
C ALA A 260 1.05 -27.70 -2.87
N LYS A 261 0.26 -27.67 -1.80
CA LYS A 261 -0.88 -26.75 -1.68
C LYS A 261 -0.45 -25.30 -1.75
N ASP A 262 0.55 -24.91 -0.96
CA ASP A 262 1.00 -23.52 -0.90
C ASP A 262 1.72 -23.11 -2.20
N GLN A 263 2.47 -24.03 -2.82
CA GLN A 263 3.08 -23.80 -4.13
C GLN A 263 2.02 -23.59 -5.22
N ASP A 264 0.96 -24.41 -5.25
CA ASP A 264 -0.13 -24.27 -6.21
C ASP A 264 -0.86 -22.94 -6.00
N GLU A 265 -1.19 -22.59 -4.75
CA GLU A 265 -1.81 -21.29 -4.42
C GLU A 265 -0.92 -20.12 -4.86
N HIS A 266 0.38 -20.21 -4.60
CA HIS A 266 1.35 -19.19 -4.97
C HIS A 266 1.44 -19.02 -6.50
N GLN A 267 1.45 -20.13 -7.23
CA GLN A 267 1.53 -20.13 -8.69
C GLN A 267 0.33 -19.41 -9.32
N TYR A 268 -0.90 -19.61 -8.80
CA TYR A 268 -2.07 -18.86 -9.26
C TYR A 268 -1.91 -17.34 -9.07
N ALA A 269 -1.39 -16.92 -7.91
CA ALA A 269 -1.15 -15.51 -7.63
C ALA A 269 -0.09 -14.91 -8.58
N VAL A 270 1.01 -15.63 -8.83
CA VAL A 270 2.06 -15.18 -9.77
C VAL A 270 1.51 -15.08 -11.19
N GLN A 271 0.77 -16.08 -11.67
CA GLN A 271 0.20 -16.03 -13.03
C GLN A 271 -0.82 -14.92 -13.20
N SER A 272 -1.62 -14.62 -12.17
CA SER A 272 -2.55 -13.48 -12.18
C SER A 272 -1.81 -12.15 -12.39
N VAL A 273 -0.73 -11.91 -11.63
CA VAL A 273 0.08 -10.69 -11.77
C VAL A 273 0.78 -10.62 -13.14
N LEU A 274 1.37 -11.73 -13.60
CA LEU A 274 2.00 -11.75 -14.93
C LEU A 274 0.99 -11.50 -16.05
N ALA A 275 -0.20 -12.10 -15.98
CA ALA A 275 -1.26 -11.89 -16.97
C ALA A 275 -1.72 -10.43 -17.00
N ALA A 276 -1.90 -9.80 -15.84
CA ALA A 276 -2.29 -8.39 -15.72
C ALA A 276 -1.20 -7.42 -16.21
N LEU A 277 0.09 -7.74 -16.01
CA LEU A 277 1.20 -6.86 -16.40
C LEU A 277 1.64 -7.03 -17.86
N ARG A 278 1.45 -8.20 -18.49
CA ARG A 278 1.87 -8.48 -19.88
C ARG A 278 1.43 -7.43 -20.92
N PRO A 279 0.20 -6.87 -20.88
CA PRO A 279 -0.20 -5.82 -21.82
C PRO A 279 0.68 -4.56 -21.75
N HIS A 280 1.21 -4.25 -20.56
CA HIS A 280 2.02 -3.05 -20.31
C HIS A 280 3.53 -3.33 -20.41
N SER A 281 3.94 -4.56 -20.08
CA SER A 281 5.32 -5.03 -20.07
C SER A 281 5.40 -6.43 -20.70
N PRO A 282 5.51 -6.54 -22.04
CA PRO A 282 5.51 -7.83 -22.73
C PRO A 282 6.60 -8.82 -22.27
N GLY A 283 7.73 -8.29 -21.78
CA GLY A 283 8.86 -9.06 -21.25
C GLY A 283 8.85 -9.23 -19.73
N VAL A 284 7.71 -9.03 -19.05
CA VAL A 284 7.62 -9.20 -17.60
C VAL A 284 7.91 -10.65 -17.19
N THR A 285 8.74 -10.83 -16.19
CA THR A 285 9.15 -12.13 -15.66
C THR A 285 8.98 -12.18 -14.15
N ALA A 286 8.74 -13.37 -13.61
CA ALA A 286 8.80 -13.64 -12.19
C ALA A 286 10.06 -14.44 -11.84
N SER A 287 10.39 -14.51 -10.55
CA SER A 287 11.40 -15.43 -10.02
C SER A 287 11.15 -16.87 -10.50
N GLU A 288 12.21 -17.60 -10.87
CA GLU A 288 12.07 -18.98 -11.38
C GLU A 288 11.45 -19.93 -10.34
N LEU A 289 11.78 -19.71 -9.07
CA LEU A 289 11.25 -20.44 -7.93
C LEU A 289 10.84 -19.45 -6.84
N PRO A 290 9.77 -19.73 -6.09
CA PRO A 290 9.43 -18.93 -4.92
C PRO A 290 10.47 -19.11 -3.82
N PHE A 291 10.64 -18.10 -2.98
CA PHE A 291 11.49 -18.12 -1.80
C PHE A 291 10.68 -17.85 -0.53
N THR A 292 11.18 -18.30 0.62
CA THR A 292 10.53 -18.00 1.90
C THR A 292 10.95 -16.62 2.42
N LEU A 293 9.95 -15.77 2.65
CA LEU A 293 10.12 -14.46 3.27
C LEU A 293 9.82 -14.58 4.76
N ARG A 294 10.83 -14.28 5.58
CA ARG A 294 10.71 -14.24 7.04
C ARG A 294 10.11 -12.91 7.50
N LEU A 295 9.03 -12.96 8.26
CA LEU A 295 8.47 -11.82 8.99
C LEU A 295 8.48 -12.09 10.50
N PRO A 296 8.29 -11.07 11.35
CA PRO A 296 8.30 -11.22 12.81
C PRO A 296 7.36 -12.33 13.33
N ASN A 297 6.18 -12.45 12.73
CA ASN A 297 5.10 -13.35 13.17
C ASN A 297 4.75 -14.47 12.18
N LEU A 298 5.23 -14.42 10.93
CA LEU A 298 4.88 -15.37 9.87
C LEU A 298 6.04 -15.65 8.91
N TRP A 299 5.93 -16.75 8.16
CA TRP A 299 6.62 -16.99 6.91
C TRP A 299 5.64 -16.80 5.75
N HIS A 300 6.11 -16.28 4.61
CA HIS A 300 5.38 -16.27 3.34
C HIS A 300 6.19 -16.93 2.22
N LEU A 301 5.53 -17.55 1.23
CA LEU A 301 6.17 -17.71 -0.07
C LEU A 301 6.08 -16.40 -0.83
N ALA A 302 7.20 -16.01 -1.43
CA ALA A 302 7.35 -14.79 -2.19
C ALA A 302 7.99 -15.06 -3.55
N SER A 303 7.57 -14.30 -4.55
CA SER A 303 8.20 -14.22 -5.86
C SER A 303 8.28 -12.76 -6.28
N ASP A 304 9.48 -12.33 -6.68
CA ASP A 304 9.67 -11.00 -7.26
C ASP A 304 9.32 -11.04 -8.75
N VAL A 305 8.65 -9.98 -9.21
CA VAL A 305 8.21 -9.78 -10.60
C VAL A 305 8.83 -8.49 -11.10
N GLU A 306 9.46 -8.54 -12.27
CA GLU A 306 10.17 -7.40 -12.86
C GLU A 306 9.95 -7.34 -14.37
N GLY A 307 9.98 -6.13 -14.93
CA GLY A 307 9.86 -5.92 -16.36
C GLY A 307 10.11 -4.47 -16.78
N VAL A 308 10.01 -4.22 -18.09
CA VAL A 308 10.14 -2.90 -18.69
C VAL A 308 8.85 -2.54 -19.40
N LEU A 309 8.28 -1.40 -19.04
CA LEU A 309 7.04 -0.89 -19.61
C LEU A 309 7.26 -0.45 -21.05
N ALA A 310 6.34 -0.86 -21.92
CA ALA A 310 6.38 -0.57 -23.36
C ALA A 310 5.45 0.60 -23.76
N ASP A 311 4.53 1.00 -22.89
CA ASP A 311 3.45 1.93 -23.20
C ASP A 311 3.46 3.22 -22.35
N GLY A 312 4.46 3.37 -21.46
CA GLY A 312 4.59 4.54 -20.59
C GLY A 312 3.59 4.57 -19.42
N SER A 313 2.95 3.44 -19.09
CA SER A 313 2.02 3.34 -17.95
C SER A 313 2.66 3.82 -16.64
N SER A 314 1.85 4.49 -15.81
CA SER A 314 2.21 4.87 -14.45
C SER A 314 1.87 3.78 -13.45
N SER A 315 2.36 3.88 -12.22
CA SER A 315 1.93 2.97 -11.15
C SER A 315 0.42 3.00 -10.90
N LEU A 316 -0.26 4.15 -11.10
CA LEU A 316 -1.72 4.25 -10.97
C LEU A 316 -2.47 3.46 -12.06
N ASP A 317 -1.97 3.49 -13.29
CA ASP A 317 -2.53 2.69 -14.39
C ASP A 317 -2.40 1.19 -14.07
N LEU A 318 -1.23 0.77 -13.56
CA LEU A 318 -0.96 -0.62 -13.21
C LEU A 318 -1.74 -1.09 -11.98
N ILE A 319 -1.99 -0.22 -11.00
CA ILE A 319 -2.89 -0.55 -9.88
C ILE A 319 -4.28 -0.89 -10.43
N GLY A 320 -4.79 -0.11 -11.38
CA GLY A 320 -6.08 -0.40 -12.03
C GLY A 320 -6.13 -1.75 -12.76
N ALA A 321 -5.00 -2.20 -13.31
CA ALA A 321 -4.90 -3.51 -13.96
C ALA A 321 -4.75 -4.68 -12.98
N LEU A 322 -4.10 -4.45 -11.83
CA LEU A 322 -3.79 -5.48 -10.83
C LEU A 322 -4.83 -5.63 -9.73
N HIS A 323 -5.61 -4.58 -9.47
CA HIS A 323 -6.51 -4.53 -8.32
C HIS A 323 -7.92 -5.05 -8.64
N PRO A 324 -8.51 -5.92 -7.80
CA PRO A 324 -7.87 -6.60 -6.67
C PRO A 324 -7.06 -7.82 -7.14
N THR A 325 -5.97 -8.15 -6.44
CA THR A 325 -5.16 -9.32 -6.81
C THR A 325 -5.87 -10.62 -6.45
N ALA A 326 -5.51 -11.70 -7.14
CA ALA A 326 -5.94 -13.05 -6.75
C ALA A 326 -5.50 -13.45 -5.32
N ALA A 327 -4.46 -12.79 -4.78
CA ALA A 327 -4.00 -13.01 -3.41
C ALA A 327 -4.95 -12.44 -2.36
N VAL A 328 -5.71 -11.37 -2.68
CA VAL A 328 -6.64 -10.71 -1.74
C VAL A 328 -8.12 -10.92 -2.08
N ALA A 329 -8.46 -11.31 -3.31
CA ALA A 329 -9.82 -11.63 -3.73
C ALA A 329 -10.01 -13.14 -3.95
N GLY A 330 -9.24 -13.72 -4.86
CA GLY A 330 -9.35 -15.13 -5.26
C GLY A 330 -9.22 -15.37 -6.76
N THR A 331 -9.48 -16.60 -7.18
CA THR A 331 -9.33 -17.10 -8.56
C THR A 331 -10.53 -17.95 -8.94
N GLU A 332 -11.27 -17.70 -10.02
CA GLU A 332 -11.16 -16.53 -10.90
C GLU A 332 -11.62 -15.24 -10.21
N THR A 333 -10.91 -14.14 -10.46
CA THR A 333 -11.03 -12.92 -9.64
C THR A 333 -12.42 -12.29 -9.70
N GLU A 334 -13.06 -12.21 -10.87
CA GLU A 334 -14.42 -11.64 -10.98
C GLU A 334 -15.45 -12.46 -10.20
N ALA A 335 -15.38 -13.79 -10.29
CA ALA A 335 -16.27 -14.69 -9.56
C ALA A 335 -16.03 -14.62 -8.04
N ALA A 336 -14.76 -14.53 -7.62
CA ALA A 336 -14.39 -14.36 -6.23
C ALA A 336 -14.91 -13.03 -5.65
N ILE A 337 -14.76 -11.91 -6.38
CA ILE A 337 -15.31 -10.62 -5.97
C ILE A 337 -16.83 -10.72 -5.80
N ALA A 338 -17.55 -11.31 -6.76
CA ALA A 338 -19.00 -11.46 -6.67
C ALA A 338 -19.48 -12.31 -5.48
N LEU A 339 -18.61 -13.15 -4.90
CA LEU A 339 -18.90 -13.90 -3.67
C LEU A 339 -18.56 -13.12 -2.39
N ILE A 340 -17.60 -12.20 -2.46
CA ILE A 340 -17.23 -11.30 -1.36
C ILE A 340 -18.28 -10.18 -1.20
N GLU A 341 -18.91 -9.80 -2.31
CA GLU A 341 -19.83 -8.68 -2.49
C GLU A 341 -21.32 -8.95 -2.26
#